data_AF-W0DRY9-F1
#
_entry.id   AF-W0DRY9-F1
#
_cell.length_a   1.000
_cell.length_b   1.000
_cell.length_c   1.000
_cell.angle_alpha   90.00
_cell.angle_beta   90.00
_cell.angle_gamma   90.00
#
_symmetry.space_group_name_H-M   'P 1'
#
loop_
_entity.id
_entity.type
_entity.pdbx_description
1 polymer ?
#
loop_
_entity_poly.entity_id
_entity_poly.type
_entity_poly.pdbx_seq_one_letter_code
_entity_poly.pdbx_strand_id
1 'polypeptide(L)'
;MEPRPIRHLEPLNVEVTFSEQDPEWVEIDLSGVEMFMGYHRPRLERVAQGQYRGEAVLPACTGEQMTWAATVLPEGAADRAEARFHFVTRRTPVGGT
;
A
#
# COMPACT_ATOMS: atom_id res chain seq x y z
N MET A 1 -27.66 -5.59 -16.39
CA MET A 1 -26.39 -4.96 -15.97
C MET A 1 -25.50 -4.89 -17.18
N GLU A 2 -25.14 -3.70 -17.64
CA GLU A 2 -24.06 -3.51 -18.60
C GLU A 2 -22.86 -2.96 -17.82
N PRO A 3 -21.75 -3.70 -17.68
CA PRO A 3 -20.59 -3.18 -16.97
C PRO A 3 -19.96 -2.06 -17.80
N ARG A 4 -19.98 -0.83 -17.26
CA ARG A 4 -19.17 0.27 -17.80
C ARG A 4 -17.68 -0.07 -17.65
N PRO A 5 -16.79 0.42 -18.52
CA PRO A 5 -15.36 0.18 -18.40
C PRO A 5 -14.86 0.56 -17.01
N ILE A 6 -14.31 -0.40 -16.29
CA ILE A 6 -13.65 -0.16 -15.00
C ILE A 6 -12.23 0.29 -15.34
N ARG A 7 -11.83 1.48 -14.88
CA ARG A 7 -10.43 1.91 -15.01
C ARG A 7 -9.56 1.00 -14.16
N HIS A 8 -8.57 0.37 -14.80
CA HIS A 8 -7.52 -0.34 -14.08
C HIS A 8 -6.73 0.64 -13.22
N LEU A 9 -6.48 0.24 -11.97
CA LEU A 9 -5.62 0.96 -11.05
C LEU A 9 -4.18 0.48 -11.26
N GLU A 10 -3.22 1.39 -11.18
CA GLU A 10 -1.80 1.08 -11.31
C GLU A 10 -1.33 0.30 -10.06
N PRO A 11 -0.65 -0.85 -10.21
CA PRO A 11 -0.06 -1.56 -9.08
C PRO A 11 1.05 -0.72 -8.43
N LEU A 12 1.03 -0.64 -7.10
CA LEU A 12 2.12 -0.12 -6.28
C LEU A 12 2.99 -1.29 -5.83
N ASN A 13 4.23 -1.34 -6.30
CA ASN A 13 5.23 -2.26 -5.77
C ASN A 13 5.70 -1.78 -4.40
N VAL A 14 5.70 -2.68 -3.42
CA VAL A 14 6.13 -2.40 -2.05
C VAL A 14 7.27 -3.33 -1.68
N GLU A 15 8.36 -2.75 -1.16
CA GLU A 15 9.49 -3.48 -0.62
C GLU A 15 9.75 -3.03 0.82
N VAL A 16 10.01 -3.99 1.70
CA VAL A 16 10.35 -3.73 3.11
C VAL A 16 11.58 -4.53 3.50
N THR A 17 12.49 -3.87 4.21
CA THR A 17 13.72 -4.48 4.73
C THR A 17 13.79 -4.31 6.24
N PHE A 18 14.03 -5.40 6.94
CA PHE A 18 14.30 -5.45 8.37
C PHE A 18 15.78 -5.73 8.62
N SER A 19 16.39 -4.99 9.55
CA SER A 19 17.80 -5.15 9.92
C SER A 19 18.00 -6.15 11.06
N GLU A 20 17.04 -6.25 11.97
CA GLU A 20 17.18 -6.99 13.25
C GLU A 20 16.09 -8.05 13.46
N GLN A 21 15.03 -8.03 12.64
CA GLN A 21 13.90 -8.94 12.73
C GLN A 21 13.73 -9.70 11.41
N ASP A 22 13.03 -10.82 11.49
CA ASP A 22 12.85 -11.70 10.35
C ASP A 22 11.51 -12.45 10.41
N PRO A 23 10.37 -11.74 10.44
CA PRO A 23 9.04 -12.35 10.52
C PRO A 23 8.74 -13.26 9.32
N GLU A 24 7.80 -14.20 9.43
CA GLU A 24 7.47 -15.08 8.30
C GLU A 24 6.80 -14.28 7.16
N TRP A 25 6.00 -13.27 7.51
CA TRP A 25 5.43 -12.30 6.59
C TRP A 25 5.28 -10.92 7.21
N VAL A 26 5.02 -9.94 6.34
CA VAL A 26 4.81 -8.54 6.74
C VAL A 26 3.53 -8.05 6.07
N GLU A 27 2.65 -7.44 6.84
CA GLU A 27 1.51 -6.70 6.30
C GLU A 27 1.85 -5.21 6.22
N ILE A 28 1.30 -4.54 5.21
CA ILE A 28 1.37 -3.08 5.10
C ILE A 28 -0.04 -2.54 5.12
N ASP A 29 -0.39 -1.78 6.16
CA ASP A 29 -1.66 -1.06 6.20
C ASP A 29 -1.51 0.29 5.48
N LEU A 30 -2.16 0.42 4.33
CA LEU A 30 -2.25 1.64 3.54
C LEU A 30 -3.58 2.33 3.84
N SER A 31 -3.49 3.49 4.50
CA SER A 31 -4.64 4.28 4.91
C SER A 31 -4.57 5.68 4.31
N GLY A 32 -5.67 6.14 3.71
CA GLY A 32 -5.82 7.52 3.27
C GLY A 32 -5.85 8.45 4.49
N VAL A 33 -5.03 9.51 4.47
CA VAL A 33 -4.92 10.44 5.60
C VAL A 33 -6.12 11.38 5.65
N GLU A 34 -6.56 11.88 4.48
CA GLU A 34 -7.65 12.84 4.40
C GLU A 34 -9.02 12.18 4.49
N MET A 35 -9.15 10.95 3.98
CA MET A 35 -10.40 10.21 3.98
C MET A 35 -10.16 8.71 4.18
N PHE A 36 -11.02 8.09 5.00
CA PHE A 36 -10.99 6.65 5.22
C PHE A 36 -11.53 5.93 3.99
N MET A 37 -10.67 5.12 3.37
CA MET A 37 -10.97 4.37 2.14
C MET A 37 -11.18 2.87 2.39
N GLY A 38 -11.23 2.45 3.66
CA GLY A 38 -11.12 1.05 4.06
C GLY A 38 -9.67 0.64 4.35
N TYR A 39 -9.50 -0.60 4.79
CA TYR A 39 -8.19 -1.17 5.08
C TYR A 39 -7.59 -1.77 3.80
N HIS A 40 -6.51 -1.18 3.32
CA HIS A 40 -5.71 -1.76 2.24
C HIS A 40 -4.48 -2.43 2.84
N ARG A 41 -4.62 -3.72 3.16
CA ARG A 41 -3.62 -4.49 3.90
C ARG A 41 -3.09 -5.69 3.09
N PRO A 42 -2.28 -5.46 2.04
CA PRO A 42 -1.59 -6.56 1.37
C PRO A 42 -0.56 -7.20 2.32
N ARG A 43 -0.44 -8.51 2.21
CA ARG A 43 0.67 -9.29 2.75
C ARG A 43 1.83 -9.24 1.75
N LEU A 44 3.01 -8.92 2.25
CA LEU A 44 4.27 -9.00 1.53
C LEU A 44 4.88 -10.37 1.80
N GLU A 45 5.33 -11.02 0.74
CA GLU A 45 5.99 -12.31 0.81
C GLU A 45 7.49 -12.12 1.01
N ARG A 46 8.07 -13.01 1.81
CA ARG A 46 9.49 -13.00 2.11
C ARG A 46 10.28 -13.48 0.89
N VAL A 47 11.13 -12.63 0.34
CA VAL A 47 11.96 -12.93 -0.85
C VAL A 47 13.40 -13.27 -0.50
N ALA A 48 13.89 -12.78 0.65
CA ALA A 48 15.17 -13.15 1.25
C ALA A 48 15.12 -12.86 2.75
N GLN A 49 16.22 -13.13 3.47
CA GLN A 49 16.29 -12.84 4.90
C GLN A 49 16.10 -11.35 5.19
N GLY A 50 15.09 -11.04 6.01
CA GLY A 50 14.68 -9.67 6.32
C GLY A 50 14.14 -8.87 5.13
N GLN A 51 13.90 -9.47 3.96
CA GLN A 51 13.46 -8.76 2.75
C GLN A 51 12.11 -9.27 2.26
N TYR A 52 11.17 -8.36 2.05
CA TYR A 52 9.78 -8.67 1.73
C TYR A 52 9.31 -7.84 0.54
N ARG A 53 8.51 -8.45 -0.34
CA ARG A 53 7.94 -7.80 -1.52
C ARG A 53 6.48 -8.17 -1.74
N GLY A 54 5.74 -7.25 -2.32
CA GLY A 54 4.35 -7.47 -2.73
C GLY A 54 3.81 -6.31 -3.52
N GLU A 55 2.59 -6.49 -4.01
CA GLU A 55 1.87 -5.46 -4.76
C GLU A 55 0.65 -4.98 -3.96
N ALA A 56 0.40 -3.69 -4.02
CA ALA A 56 -0.79 -3.06 -3.48
C ALA A 56 -1.56 -2.35 -4.61
N VAL A 57 -2.87 -2.29 -4.48
CA VAL A 57 -3.69 -1.46 -5.36
C VAL A 57 -4.36 -0.39 -4.50
N LEU A 58 -3.96 0.85 -4.72
CA LEU A 58 -4.57 2.00 -4.06
C LEU A 58 -5.87 2.37 -4.79
N PRO A 59 -6.97 2.60 -4.07
CA PRO A 59 -8.22 3.00 -4.69
C PRO A 59 -8.07 4.36 -5.38
N ALA A 60 -8.80 4.54 -6.48
CA ALA A 60 -8.82 5.82 -7.18
C ALA A 60 -9.39 6.91 -6.25
N CYS A 61 -8.62 7.97 -6.04
CA CYS A 61 -9.08 9.17 -5.37
C CYS A 61 -9.89 10.05 -6.35
N THR A 62 -10.92 10.73 -5.84
CA THR A 62 -11.64 11.77 -6.60
C THR A 62 -10.86 13.10 -6.65
N GLY A 63 -9.95 13.31 -5.71
CA GLY A 63 -9.07 14.47 -5.62
C GLY A 63 -7.91 14.44 -6.62
N GLU A 64 -7.23 15.58 -6.77
CA GLU A 64 -6.01 15.68 -7.59
C GLU A 64 -4.80 14.99 -6.93
N GLN A 65 -4.79 14.98 -5.60
CA GLN A 65 -3.73 14.45 -4.76
C GLN A 65 -4.33 13.77 -3.53
N MET A 66 -3.65 12.75 -3.02
CA MET A 66 -4.02 12.05 -1.79
C MET A 66 -2.76 11.68 -1.00
N THR A 67 -2.77 11.93 0.30
CA THR A 67 -1.72 11.51 1.22
C THR A 67 -2.09 10.16 1.80
N TRP A 68 -1.12 9.26 1.81
CA TRP A 68 -1.25 7.90 2.33
C TRP A 68 -0.32 7.70 3.50
N ALA A 69 -0.79 7.02 4.54
CA ALA A 69 0.04 6.45 5.58
C ALA A 69 0.25 4.95 5.30
N ALA A 70 1.50 4.53 5.14
CA ALA A 70 1.90 3.13 5.10
C ALA A 70 2.41 2.73 6.47
N THR A 71 1.74 1.77 7.12
CA THR A 71 2.15 1.23 8.43
C THR A 71 2.64 -0.19 8.26
N VAL A 72 3.86 -0.47 8.71
CA VAL A 72 4.49 -1.79 8.65
C VAL A 72 4.07 -2.62 9.87
N LEU A 73 3.48 -3.79 9.62
CA LEU A 73 2.95 -4.69 10.63
C LEU A 73 3.58 -6.08 10.44
N PRO A 74 4.58 -6.46 11.25
CA PRO A 74 5.09 -7.83 11.25
C PRO A 74 4.02 -8.85 11.64
N GLU A 75 4.23 -10.10 11.22
CA GLU A 75 3.48 -11.25 11.70
C GLU A 75 3.23 -11.22 13.23
N GLY A 76 2.01 -11.56 13.64
CA GLY A 76 1.64 -11.69 15.04
C GLY A 76 1.62 -10.36 15.83
N ALA A 77 1.87 -9.24 15.15
CA ALA A 77 2.02 -7.91 15.73
C ALA A 77 1.09 -6.88 15.07
N ALA A 78 -0.14 -7.28 14.71
CA ALA A 78 -1.09 -6.42 14.01
C ALA A 78 -1.43 -5.11 14.76
N ASP A 79 -1.27 -5.08 16.08
CA ASP A 79 -1.49 -3.90 16.92
C ASP A 79 -0.20 -3.10 17.19
N ARG A 80 0.96 -3.55 16.70
CA ARG A 80 2.26 -2.91 16.87
C ARG A 80 2.84 -2.53 15.52
N ALA A 81 2.74 -1.24 15.22
CA ALA A 81 3.44 -0.65 14.09
C ALA A 81 4.95 -0.61 14.37
N GLU A 82 5.76 -1.21 13.49
CA GLU A 82 7.22 -1.07 13.54
C GLU A 82 7.67 0.24 12.89
N ALA A 83 6.97 0.67 11.83
CA ALA A 83 7.26 1.91 11.14
C ALA A 83 5.99 2.48 10.49
N ARG A 84 5.96 3.81 10.35
CA ARG A 84 4.93 4.51 9.58
C ARG A 84 5.57 5.55 8.65
N PHE A 85 5.21 5.48 7.38
CA PHE A 85 5.67 6.41 6.34
C PHE A 85 4.49 7.11 5.71
N HIS A 86 4.69 8.37 5.30
CA HIS A 86 3.71 9.08 4.49
C HIS A 86 4.23 9.26 3.07
N PHE A 87 3.37 9.03 2.09
CA PHE A 87 3.65 9.29 0.68
C PHE A 87 2.40 9.84 0.00
N VAL A 88 2.58 10.32 -1.23
CA VAL A 88 1.53 11.06 -1.93
C VAL A 88 1.34 10.52 -3.33
N THR A 89 0.10 10.21 -3.68
CA THR A 89 -0.30 9.86 -5.05
C THR A 89 -0.94 11.06 -5.73
N ARG A 90 -0.69 11.23 -7.02
CA ARG A 90 -1.35 12.25 -7.85
C ARG A 90 -2.09 11.58 -9.00
N ARG A 91 -3.25 12.12 -9.33
CA ARG A 91 -3.99 11.66 -10.52
C ARG A 91 -3.22 12.09 -11.77
N THR A 92 -2.82 11.13 -12.59
CA THR A 92 -2.30 11.43 -13.92
C THR A 92 -3.42 12.04 -14.79
N PRO A 93 -3.21 13.22 -15.40
CA PRO A 93 -4.19 13.80 -16.31
C PRO A 93 -4.49 12.83 -17.46
N VAL A 94 -5.78 12.66 -17.79
CA VAL A 94 -6.17 11.93 -18.99
C VAL A 94 -5.90 12.84 -20.19
N GLY A 95 -4.78 12.63 -20.88
CA GLY A 95 -4.40 13.33 -22.11
C GLY A 95 -3.14 14.17 -21.98
N GLY A 96 -1.98 13.53 -22.08
CA GLY A 96 -0.72 14.17 -22.41
C GLY A 96 -0.12 13.44 -23.61
N THR A 97 -0.03 14.13 -24.75
CA THR A 97 0.76 13.72 -25.93
C THR A 97 2.23 13.59 -25.61
#